data_AF-X0ZZ35-F1
#
_entry.id   AF-X0ZZ35-F1
#
_cell.length_a   1.000
_cell.length_b   1.000
_cell.length_c   1.000
_cell.angle_alpha   90.00
_cell.angle_beta   90.00
_cell.angle_gamma   90.00
#
_symmetry.space_group_name_H-M   'P 1'
#
loop_
_entity.id
_entity.type
_entity.pdbx_description
1 polymer ?
#
loop_
_entity_poly.entity_id
_entity_poly.type
_entity_poly.pdbx_seq_one_letter_code
_entity_poly.pdbx_strand_id
1 'polypeptide(L)' 'MYVNERLVTSTVVDALGRNGALYVDDLYKSVHKLHSGMEKGAFEEILMIMELHGLIMVYTMPRGKQKAELTKINASSRNF' A
#
# COMPACT_ATOMS: atom_id res chain seq x y z
N MET A 1 21.22 -1.91 3.13
CA MET A 1 20.90 -1.15 1.91
C MET A 1 19.67 -0.32 2.26
N TYR A 2 19.73 1.01 2.26
CA TYR A 2 18.62 1.83 2.72
C TYR A 2 17.55 1.88 1.61
N VAL A 3 16.40 1.25 1.83
CA VAL A 3 15.27 1.33 0.88
C VAL A 3 14.66 2.72 1.01
N ASN A 4 14.43 3.39 -0.12
CA ASN A 4 13.81 4.70 -0.11
C ASN A 4 12.29 4.55 0.07
N GLU A 5 11.83 4.70 1.31
CA GLU A 5 10.44 4.54 1.73
C GLU A 5 9.47 5.38 0.87
N ARG A 6 9.85 6.60 0.50
CA ARG A 6 9.02 7.48 -0.35
C ARG A 6 8.77 6.88 -1.74
N LEU A 7 9.79 6.25 -2.32
CA LEU A 7 9.65 5.60 -3.63
C LEU A 7 8.76 4.36 -3.53
N VAL A 8 8.84 3.62 -2.42
CA VAL A 8 7.95 2.48 -2.16
C VAL A 8 6.52 2.95 -2.00
N THR A 9 6.26 3.96 -1.17
CA THR A 9 4.93 4.55 -0.98
C THR A 9 4.31 4.98 -2.31
N SER A 10 5.08 5.68 -3.17
CA SER A 10 4.61 6.04 -4.51
C SER A 10 4.24 4.82 -5.35
N THR A 11 5.08 3.78 -5.31
CA THR A 11 4.85 2.54 -6.06
C THR A 11 3.58 1.82 -5.58
N VAL A 12 3.32 1.81 -4.26
CA VAL A 12 2.10 1.25 -3.67
C VAL A 12 0.88 2.02 -4.15
N VAL A 13 0.91 3.36 -4.07
CA VAL A 13 -0.19 4.22 -4.52
C VAL A 13 -0.47 3.99 -6.01
N ASP A 14 0.56 3.94 -6.86
CA ASP A 14 0.40 3.70 -8.30
C ASP A 14 -0.14 2.30 -8.62
N ALA A 15 0.26 1.29 -7.84
CA ALA A 15 -0.22 -0.08 -8.01
C ALA A 15 -1.71 -0.19 -7.64
N LEU A 16 -2.10 0.37 -6.49
CA LEU A 16 -3.49 0.36 -6.03
C LEU A 16 -4.39 1.28 -6.87
N GLY A 17 -3.87 2.42 -7.34
CA GLY A 17 -4.61 3.34 -8.21
C GLY A 17 -4.94 2.74 -9.57
N ARG A 18 -4.05 1.91 -10.13
CA ARG A 18 -4.27 1.22 -11.42
C ARG A 18 -5.14 -0.02 -11.31
N ASN A 19 -5.01 -0.78 -10.22
CA ASN A 19 -5.61 -2.12 -10.11
C ASN A 19 -6.80 -2.17 -9.13
N GLY A 20 -7.05 -1.10 -8.37
CA GLY A 20 -7.97 -1.14 -7.23
C GLY A 20 -7.39 -1.95 -6.06
N ALA A 21 -8.26 -2.60 -5.31
CA ALA A 21 -7.87 -3.39 -4.14
C ALA A 21 -7.03 -4.62 -4.54
N LEU A 22 -5.84 -4.75 -3.95
CA LEU A 22 -4.91 -5.86 -4.19
C LEU A 22 -4.67 -6.67 -2.93
N TYR A 23 -4.41 -7.98 -3.08
CA TYR A 23 -3.89 -8.77 -1.97
C TYR A 23 -2.49 -8.26 -1.59
N VAL A 24 -2.20 -8.19 -0.30
CA VAL A 24 -0.92 -7.67 0.23
C VAL A 24 0.27 -8.45 -0.36
N ASP A 25 0.17 -9.77 -0.52
CA ASP A 25 1.23 -10.57 -1.12
C ASP A 25 1.48 -10.24 -2.61
N ASP A 26 0.43 -9.91 -3.37
CA ASP A 26 0.56 -9.58 -4.79
C ASP A 26 1.03 -8.14 -4.99
N LEU A 27 0.64 -7.25 -4.08
CA LEU A 27 1.17 -5.90 -3.98
C LEU A 27 2.67 -5.94 -3.63
N TYR A 28 3.08 -6.76 -2.65
CA TYR A 28 4.48 -6.97 -2.29
C TYR A 28 5.30 -7.46 -3.48
N LYS A 29 4.84 -8.49 -4.21
CA LYS A 29 5.54 -8.98 -5.42
C LYS A 29 5.74 -7.86 -6.45
N SER A 30 4.76 -6.99 -6.62
CA SER A 30 4.83 -5.87 -7.57
C SER A 30 5.84 -4.82 -7.14
N VAL A 31 5.86 -4.48 -5.86
CA VAL A 31 6.84 -3.55 -5.27
C VAL A 31 8.25 -4.14 -5.29
N HIS A 32 8.43 -5.39 -4.87
CA HIS A 32 9.71 -6.08 -4.80
C HIS A 32 10.37 -6.24 -6.18
N LYS A 33 9.59 -6.37 -7.26
CA LYS A 33 10.12 -6.37 -8.63
C LYS A 33 10.84 -5.07 -8.98
N LEU A 34 10.37 -3.93 -8.46
CA LEU A 34 10.94 -2.61 -8.71
C LEU A 34 11.96 -2.20 -7.65
N HIS A 35 11.81 -2.72 -6.44
CA HIS A 35 12.63 -2.43 -5.26
C HIS A 35 13.14 -3.74 -4.67
N SER A 36 14.08 -4.40 -5.34
CA SER A 36 14.53 -5.77 -4.99
C SER A 36 15.22 -5.91 -3.63
N GLY A 37 15.64 -4.80 -3.02
CA GLY A 37 16.17 -4.77 -1.65
C GLY A 37 15.08 -4.66 -0.57
N MET A 38 13.81 -4.66 -0.97
CA MET A 38 12.68 -4.47 -0.06
C MET A 38 12.34 -5.77 0.67
N GLU A 39 12.56 -5.79 1.98
CA GLU A 39 12.14 -6.92 2.81
C GLU A 39 10.64 -6.89 3.09
N LYS A 40 10.03 -8.07 3.23
CA LYS A 40 8.59 -8.19 3.48
C LYS A 40 8.15 -7.46 4.76
N GLY A 41 8.91 -7.59 5.84
CA GLY A 41 8.62 -6.91 7.11
C GLY A 41 8.63 -5.38 6.98
N ALA A 42 9.64 -4.83 6.29
CA ALA A 42 9.71 -3.38 6.03
C ALA A 42 8.56 -2.90 5.12
N PHE A 43 8.14 -3.73 4.17
CA PHE A 43 6.98 -3.44 3.34
C PHE A 43 5.66 -3.41 4.14
N GLU A 44 5.47 -4.38 5.04
CA GLU A 44 4.31 -4.41 5.94
C GLU A 44 4.30 -3.21 6.89
N GLU A 45 5.46 -2.80 7.41
CA GLU A 45 5.60 -1.58 8.22
C GLU A 45 5.21 -0.32 7.43
N ILE A 46 5.63 -0.21 6.17
CA ILE A 46 5.21 0.90 5.30
C ILE A 46 3.71 0.89 5.06
N LEU A 47 3.09 -0.27 4.82
CA LEU A 47 1.63 -0.35 4.67
C LEU A 47 0.92 0.09 5.95
N MET A 48 1.40 -0.33 7.13
CA MET A 48 0.87 0.11 8.42
C MET A 48 0.97 1.63 8.58
N ILE A 49 2.12 2.24 8.27
CA ILE A 49 2.29 3.70 8.33
C ILE A 49 1.34 4.41 7.35
N MET A 50 1.19 3.88 6.12
CA MET A 50 0.26 4.44 5.12
C MET A 50 -1.20 4.35 5.59
N GLU A 51 -1.58 3.26 6.25
CA GLU A 51 -2.91 3.07 6.85
C GLU A 51 -3.15 4.03 8.01
N LEU A 52 -2.18 4.20 8.91
CA LEU A 52 -2.25 5.17 10.01
C LEU A 52 -2.43 6.61 9.51
N HIS A 53 -1.84 6.94 8.36
CA HIS A 53 -2.02 8.24 7.69
C HIS A 53 -3.31 8.32 6.84
N GLY A 54 -4.12 7.27 6.81
CA GLY A 54 -5.38 7.23 6.07
C GLY A 54 -5.22 7.21 4.55
N LEU A 55 -4.04 6.87 4.02
CA LEU A 55 -3.78 6.79 2.58
C LEU A 55 -4.36 5.52 1.96
N ILE A 56 -4.33 4.43 2.72
CA ILE A 56 -4.87 3.13 2.35
C ILE A 56 -5.71 2.58 3.49
N MET A 57 -6.51 1.57 3.18
CA MET A 57 -7.08 0.65 4.18
C MET A 57 -6.55 -0.75 3.93
N VAL A 58 -6.21 -1.47 5.01
CA VAL A 58 -5.85 -2.88 4.97
C VAL A 58 -6.91 -3.67 5.74
N TYR A 59 -7.49 -4.69 5.09
CA TYR A 59 -8.54 -5.50 5.71
C TYR A 59 -8.32 -6.99 5.51
N THR A 60 -8.72 -7.74 6.53
CA THR A 60 -8.62 -9.19 6.57
C THR A 60 -9.76 -9.83 5.78
N MET A 61 -9.38 -10.70 4.86
CA MET A 61 -10.24 -11.56 4.07
C MET A 61 -10.34 -12.95 4.73
N PRO A 62 -11.30 -13.79 4.32
CA PRO A 62 -11.37 -15.17 4.79
C PRO A 62 -10.04 -15.91 4.64
N ARG A 63 -9.76 -16.80 5.58
CA ARG A 63 -8.50 -17.57 5.68
C ARG A 63 -7.26 -16.71 5.98
N GLY A 64 -7.44 -15.52 6.57
CA GLY A 64 -6.35 -14.69 7.07
C GLY A 64 -5.56 -13.94 6.00
N LYS A 65 -6.02 -13.95 4.74
CA LYS A 65 -5.41 -13.13 3.69
C LYS A 65 -5.72 -11.66 3.93
N GLN A 66 -4.86 -10.75 3.49
CA GLN A 66 -5.11 -9.31 3.60
C GLN A 66 -5.23 -8.68 2.21
N LYS A 67 -6.11 -7.68 2.11
CA LYS A 67 -6.19 -6.79 0.95
C LYS A 67 -5.91 -5.35 1.38
N ALA A 68 -5.24 -4.62 0.50
CA ALA A 68 -5.01 -3.19 0.62
C ALA A 68 -5.75 -2.46 -0.51
N GLU A 69 -6.31 -1.29 -0.22
CA GLU A 69 -6.94 -0.41 -1.21
C GLU A 69 -6.68 1.06 -0.88
N LEU A 70 -6.67 1.93 -1.89
CA LEU A 70 -6.59 3.37 -1.66
C LEU A 70 -7.83 3.84 -0.91
N THR A 71 -7.63 4.62 0.15
CA THR A 71 -8.73 5.35 0.77
C THR A 71 -9.28 6.33 -0.25
N LYS A 72 -10.61 6.34 -0.44
CA LYS A 72 -11.26 7.39 -1.22
C LYS A 72 -11.02 8.70 -0.48
N ILE A 73 -10.07 9.51 -0.95
CA ILE A 73 -9.97 10.90 -0.49
C ILE A 73 -11.33 11.52 -0.80
N ASN A 74 -12.12 11.80 0.23
CA ASN A 74 -13.38 12.50 0.08
C ASN A 74 -13.09 13.85 -0.61
N ALA A 75 -13.36 13.93 -1.91
CA ALA A 75 -13.42 15.18 -2.65
C ALA A 75 -14.55 16.11 -2.15
N SER A 76 -15.31 15.67 -1.15
CA SER A 76 -16.40 16.37 -0.48
C SER A 76 -15.96 17.51 0.45
N SER A 77 -14.67 17.61 0.79
CA SER A 77 -14.16 18.64 1.73
C SER A 77 -13.65 19.92 1.05
N ARG A 78 -13.85 20.09 -0.27
CA ARG A 78 -13.47 21.31 -1.02
C ARG A 78 -14.59 22.34 -1.12
N ASN A 79 -15.56 22.32 -0.21
CA ASN A 79 -16.62 23.33 -0.12
C ASN A 79 -16.68 23.88 1.31
N PHE A 80 -15.68 24.69 1.68
CA PHE A 80 -15.81 25.70 2.73
C PHE A 80 -15.05 26.94 2.28
#